data_AF-A0A8X6MJQ2-F1
#
_entry.id   AF-A0A8X6MJQ2-F1
#
_cell.length_a   1.000
_cell.length_b   1.000
_cell.length_c   1.000
_cell.angle_alpha   90.00
_cell.angle_beta   90.00
_cell.angle_gamma   90.00
#
_symmetry.space_group_name_H-M   'P 1'
#
loop_
_entity.id
_entity.type
_entity.pdbx_description
1 polymer ?
#
loop_
_entity_poly.entity_id
_entity_poly.type
_entity_poly.pdbx_seq_one_letter_code
_entity_poly.pdbx_strand_id
1 'polypeptide(L)'
;MHGEKTPYYNNLKRFRLDLITGLVSIGHQKFPERRFASNSYSGPVKLKFRKHTVSEKDRLKNVGHIPTKCKSRRCTYCNFRAKPHRTRWMCPNCDFGLCMISKSNDNVTCFEKFHKDWK
;
A
#
# COMPACT_ATOMS: atom_id res chain seq x y z
N MET A 1 -30.63 -0.94 -54.33
CA MET A 1 -31.17 -1.64 -53.15
C MET A 1 -30.21 -1.42 -51.99
N HIS A 2 -30.77 -1.07 -50.85
CA HIS A 2 -30.12 -0.36 -49.75
C HIS A 2 -29.16 -1.27 -48.97
N GLY A 3 -27.90 -0.83 -48.79
CA GLY A 3 -26.99 -1.35 -47.77
C GLY A 3 -27.05 -0.42 -46.57
N GLU A 4 -27.69 -0.89 -45.50
CA GLU A 4 -28.11 -0.11 -44.35
C GLU A 4 -26.92 0.44 -43.55
N LYS A 5 -26.96 1.76 -43.28
CA LYS A 5 -26.07 2.41 -42.32
C LYS A 5 -26.50 1.98 -40.92
N THR A 6 -25.72 1.14 -40.23
CA THR A 6 -26.04 0.77 -38.85
C THR A 6 -25.86 1.97 -37.91
N PRO A 7 -26.82 2.27 -37.02
CA PRO A 7 -26.77 3.44 -36.14
C PRO A 7 -25.81 3.18 -34.98
N TYR A 8 -24.69 3.91 -34.93
CA TYR A 8 -23.78 3.91 -33.79
C TYR A 8 -24.40 4.72 -32.64
N TYR A 9 -25.07 4.03 -31.72
CA TYR A 9 -25.64 4.63 -30.51
C TYR A 9 -24.69 4.50 -29.31
N ASN A 10 -23.99 5.60 -29.02
CA ASN A 10 -23.56 6.15 -27.73
C ASN A 10 -23.60 5.23 -26.49
N ASN A 11 -22.85 4.13 -26.48
CA ASN A 11 -22.48 3.50 -25.22
C ASN A 11 -20.97 3.55 -25.07
N LEU A 12 -20.49 4.41 -24.17
CA LEU A 12 -19.07 4.57 -23.87
C LEU A 12 -18.42 3.22 -23.53
N LYS A 13 -19.18 2.26 -22.98
CA LYS A 13 -18.74 0.89 -22.77
C LYS A 13 -18.39 0.19 -24.08
N ARG A 14 -19.22 0.31 -25.11
CA ARG A 14 -18.99 -0.31 -26.42
C ARG A 14 -17.80 0.32 -27.13
N PHE A 15 -17.73 1.65 -27.11
CA PHE A 15 -16.56 2.38 -27.59
C PHE A 15 -15.26 1.92 -26.91
N ARG A 16 -15.27 1.81 -25.57
CA ARG A 16 -14.11 1.33 -24.81
C ARG A 16 -13.74 -0.10 -25.17
N LEU A 17 -14.72 -0.98 -25.37
CA LEU A 17 -14.46 -2.36 -25.80
C LEU A 17 -13.84 -2.40 -27.20
N ASP A 18 -14.37 -1.63 -28.16
CA ASP A 18 -13.86 -1.57 -29.52
C ASP A 18 -12.45 -0.94 -29.59
N LEU A 19 -12.17 0.02 -28.70
CA LEU A 19 -10.84 0.61 -28.57
C LEU A 19 -9.83 -0.40 -27.98
N ILE A 20 -10.23 -1.14 -26.94
CA ILE A 20 -9.39 -2.21 -26.35
C ILE A 20 -9.11 -3.30 -27.38
N THR A 21 -10.12 -3.77 -28.12
CA THR A 21 -9.93 -4.79 -29.16
C THR A 21 -9.03 -4.29 -30.27
N GLY A 22 -9.16 -3.03 -30.69
CA GLY A 22 -8.26 -2.40 -31.66
C GLY A 22 -6.80 -2.37 -31.18
N LEU A 23 -6.55 -1.87 -29.96
CA LEU A 23 -5.20 -1.77 -29.40
C LEU A 23 -4.54 -3.14 -29.20
N VAL A 24 -5.29 -4.12 -28.69
CA VAL A 24 -4.80 -5.48 -28.51
C VAL A 24 -4.50 -6.13 -29.87
N SER A 25 -5.38 -5.95 -30.86
CA SER A 25 -5.17 -6.50 -32.21
C SER A 25 -3.96 -5.91 -32.92
N ILE A 26 -3.67 -4.61 -32.72
CA ILE A 26 -2.46 -3.95 -33.24
C ILE A 26 -1.19 -4.59 -32.62
N GLY A 27 -1.21 -4.90 -31.32
CA GLY A 27 -0.11 -5.60 -30.65
C GLY A 27 0.14 -7.04 -31.15
N HIS A 28 -0.80 -7.63 -31.89
CA HIS A 28 -0.71 -8.98 -32.46
C HIS A 28 -0.39 -8.99 -33.97
N GLN A 29 -0.21 -7.83 -34.62
CA GLN A 29 0.23 -7.79 -36.01
C GLN A 29 1.74 -8.11 -36.10
N LYS A 30 2.01 -9.41 -36.30
CA LYS A 30 3.20 -10.04 -36.88
C LYS A 30 4.45 -9.15 -37.01
N PHE A 31 5.21 -9.00 -35.92
CA PHE A 31 6.66 -8.86 -36.03
C PHE A 31 7.26 -10.20 -36.46
N PRO A 32 8.31 -10.23 -37.30
CA PRO A 32 8.91 -11.48 -37.74
C PRO A 32 9.42 -12.28 -36.55
N GLU A 33 8.78 -13.43 -36.34
CA GLU A 33 9.27 -14.67 -35.75
C GLU A 33 10.48 -14.52 -34.80
N ARG A 34 10.28 -13.85 -33.66
CA ARG A 34 11.21 -13.97 -32.53
C ARG A 34 10.58 -14.81 -31.44
N ARG A 35 10.84 -16.11 -31.53
CA ARG A 35 10.80 -17.13 -30.47
C ARG A 35 9.88 -16.79 -29.28
N PHE A 36 8.58 -16.70 -29.50
CA PHE A 36 7.66 -16.99 -28.41
C PHE A 36 7.60 -18.51 -28.34
N ALA A 37 8.45 -19.06 -27.46
CA ALA A 37 8.33 -20.43 -27.01
C ALA A 37 6.85 -20.70 -26.73
N SER A 38 6.34 -21.79 -27.28
CA SER A 38 4.99 -22.29 -27.11
C SER A 38 4.58 -22.27 -25.64
N ASN A 39 3.91 -21.21 -25.23
CA ASN A 39 3.17 -21.18 -23.98
C ASN A 39 1.92 -20.34 -24.24
N SER A 40 1.03 -20.94 -25.04
CA SER A 40 -0.38 -20.58 -25.11
C SER A 40 -0.89 -20.44 -23.67
N TYR A 41 -1.25 -19.22 -23.29
CA TYR A 41 -1.85 -18.93 -22.00
C TYR A 41 -3.28 -19.46 -22.00
N SER A 42 -3.43 -20.76 -21.73
CA SER A 42 -4.72 -21.43 -21.55
C SER A 42 -4.72 -22.16 -20.20
N GLY A 43 -4.41 -21.44 -19.12
CA GLY A 43 -4.46 -21.96 -17.77
C GLY A 43 -4.34 -20.85 -16.73
N PRO A 44 -4.86 -21.08 -15.50
CA PRO A 44 -4.66 -20.13 -14.40
C PRO A 44 -3.16 -19.93 -14.16
N VAL A 45 -2.75 -18.68 -14.04
CA VAL A 45 -1.37 -18.31 -13.69
C VAL A 45 -1.01 -19.06 -12.42
N LYS A 46 0.02 -19.91 -12.45
CA LYS A 46 0.56 -20.51 -11.23
C LYS A 46 1.09 -19.38 -10.35
N LEU A 47 0.28 -18.92 -9.40
CA LEU A 47 0.71 -18.00 -8.36
C LEU A 47 1.90 -18.67 -7.64
N LYS A 48 3.07 -18.04 -7.68
CA LYS A 48 4.21 -18.52 -6.90
C LYS A 48 3.87 -18.30 -5.43
N PHE A 49 3.46 -19.36 -4.74
CA PHE A 49 3.05 -19.33 -3.33
C PHE A 49 4.19 -19.03 -2.35
N ARG A 50 5.44 -18.95 -2.83
CA ARG A 50 6.60 -18.61 -2.01
C ARG A 50 6.77 -17.09 -1.96
N LYS A 51 5.89 -16.42 -1.21
CA LYS A 51 6.20 -15.06 -0.74
C LYS A 51 7.45 -15.15 0.14
N HIS A 52 8.41 -14.26 -0.08
CA HIS A 52 9.56 -14.16 0.80
C HIS A 52 9.06 -13.75 2.19
N THR A 53 9.04 -14.68 3.14
CA THR A 53 8.61 -14.43 4.52
C THR A 53 9.84 -14.23 5.38
N VAL A 54 9.99 -13.02 5.91
CA VAL A 54 11.01 -12.68 6.91
C VAL A 54 10.42 -12.94 8.30
N SER A 55 11.21 -13.53 9.20
CA SER A 55 10.76 -13.76 10.58
C SER A 55 10.51 -12.42 11.29
N GLU A 56 9.62 -12.41 12.27
CA GLU A 56 9.34 -11.17 13.02
C GLU A 56 10.58 -10.64 13.75
N LYS A 57 11.42 -11.54 14.28
CA LYS A 57 12.68 -11.17 14.93
C LYS A 57 13.63 -10.45 13.96
N ASP A 58 13.73 -10.96 12.73
CA ASP A 58 14.59 -10.35 11.71
C ASP A 58 14.07 -8.98 11.26
N ARG A 59 12.74 -8.78 11.26
CA ARG A 59 12.14 -7.47 10.95
C ARG A 59 12.47 -6.40 11.99
N LEU A 60 12.62 -6.78 13.25
CA LEU A 60 12.87 -5.85 14.35
C LEU A 60 14.37 -5.62 14.63
N LYS A 61 15.27 -6.39 14.02
CA LYS A 61 16.72 -6.40 14.35
C LYS A 61 17.42 -5.05 14.20
N ASN A 62 17.01 -4.22 13.23
CA ASN A 62 17.66 -2.96 12.90
C ASN A 62 16.83 -1.72 13.23
N VAL A 63 15.74 -1.86 13.99
CA VAL A 63 14.85 -0.73 14.26
C VAL A 63 15.16 -0.16 15.64
N GLY A 64 15.69 1.07 15.67
CA GLY A 64 16.10 1.72 16.92
C GLY A 64 14.94 2.00 17.88
N HIS A 65 13.80 2.50 17.39
CA HIS A 65 12.65 2.84 18.23
C HIS A 65 11.34 2.42 17.57
N ILE A 66 10.64 1.44 18.14
CA ILE A 66 9.32 0.99 17.67
C ILE A 66 8.27 1.22 18.76
N PRO A 67 7.10 1.80 18.43
CA PRO A 67 5.99 1.85 19.36
C PRO A 67 5.39 0.46 19.59
N THR A 68 5.28 0.05 20.84
CA THR A 68 4.63 -1.20 21.27
C THR A 68 3.44 -0.90 22.17
N LYS A 69 2.46 -1.81 22.20
CA LYS A 69 1.29 -1.65 23.07
C LYS A 69 1.66 -1.93 24.52
N CYS A 70 1.13 -1.14 25.44
CA CYS A 70 1.35 -1.28 26.88
C CYS A 70 0.08 -0.99 27.70
N LYS A 71 0.17 -1.19 29.01
CA LYS A 71 -0.85 -0.72 29.97
C LYS A 71 -1.00 0.80 29.86
N SER A 72 -2.20 1.30 30.14
CA SER A 72 -2.50 2.74 30.05
C SER A 72 -1.60 3.54 30.99
N ARG A 73 -0.76 4.42 30.42
CA ARG A 73 0.17 5.29 31.15
C ARG A 73 0.09 6.73 30.63
N ARG A 74 0.71 7.69 31.32
CA ARG A 74 0.71 9.09 30.88
C ARG A 74 1.68 9.28 29.71
N CYS A 75 1.32 10.15 28.76
CA CYS A 75 2.20 10.50 27.64
C CYS A 75 3.33 11.43 28.11
N THR A 76 4.59 11.05 27.98
CA THR A 76 5.71 11.88 28.44
C THR A 76 5.79 13.23 27.72
N TYR A 77 5.37 13.28 26.45
CA TYR A 77 5.48 14.49 25.62
C TYR A 77 4.35 15.51 25.84
N CYS A 78 3.10 15.08 26.01
CA CYS A 78 1.93 15.97 26.04
C CYS A 78 1.09 15.89 27.33
N ASN A 79 1.59 15.19 28.35
CA ASN A 79 0.93 15.17 29.65
C ASN A 79 1.28 16.44 30.45
N PHE A 80 0.32 17.35 30.54
CA PHE A 80 0.42 18.54 31.38
C PHE A 80 -0.42 18.38 32.65
N ARG A 81 -0.02 19.00 33.76
CA ARG A 81 -0.72 18.88 35.07
C ARG A 81 -2.21 19.23 34.99
N ALA A 82 -2.58 20.19 34.15
CA ALA A 82 -3.97 20.63 33.94
C ALA A 82 -4.77 19.75 32.96
N LYS A 83 -4.10 19.03 32.05
CA LYS A 83 -4.75 18.20 31.02
C LYS A 83 -4.01 16.86 30.93
N PRO A 84 -4.26 15.93 31.87
CA PRO A 84 -3.58 14.66 31.88
C PRO A 84 -3.95 13.87 30.63
N HIS A 85 -2.94 13.43 29.88
CA HIS A 85 -3.16 12.63 28.68
C HIS A 85 -2.56 11.25 28.82
N ARG A 86 -3.36 10.23 28.54
CA ARG A 86 -2.96 8.82 28.62
C ARG A 86 -2.77 8.22 27.23
N THR A 87 -1.88 7.24 27.15
CA THR A 87 -1.57 6.47 25.96
C THR A 87 -1.43 4.99 26.32
N ARG A 88 -1.71 4.14 25.34
CA ARG A 88 -1.48 2.68 25.39
C ARG A 88 -0.28 2.26 24.53
N TRP A 89 0.55 3.22 24.17
CA TRP A 89 1.75 3.02 23.35
C TRP A 89 2.98 3.49 24.09
N MET A 90 4.06 2.73 23.97
CA MET A 90 5.37 3.09 24.52
C MET A 90 6.50 2.72 23.58
N CYS A 91 7.62 3.42 23.70
CA CYS A 91 8.88 2.94 23.15
C CYS A 91 9.51 1.97 24.17
N PRO A 92 9.75 0.69 23.82
CA PRO A 92 10.41 -0.26 24.73
C PRO A 92 11.88 0.11 24.97
N ASN A 93 12.54 0.74 23.99
CA ASN A 93 13.94 1.16 24.11
C ASN A 93 14.12 2.34 25.09
N CYS A 94 13.14 3.24 25.17
CA CYS A 94 13.20 4.42 26.05
C CYS A 94 12.34 4.31 27.32
N ASP A 95 11.50 3.28 27.42
CA ASP A 95 10.46 3.11 28.45
C ASP A 95 9.53 4.34 28.65
N PHE A 96 9.26 5.10 27.58
CA PHE A 96 8.35 6.24 27.60
C PHE A 96 7.02 5.95 26.92
N GLY A 97 5.93 6.33 27.59
CA GLY A 97 4.60 6.34 26.99
C GLY A 97 4.46 7.52 26.04
N LEU A 98 4.15 7.28 24.77
CA LEU A 98 4.01 8.33 23.76
C LEU A 98 2.72 8.12 22.96
N CYS A 99 2.07 9.21 22.54
CA CYS A 99 0.85 9.12 21.74
C CYS A 99 1.17 8.79 20.28
N MET A 100 0.41 7.84 19.73
CA MET A 100 0.39 7.53 18.29
C MET A 100 -0.70 8.28 17.52
N ILE A 101 -1.56 9.03 18.21
CA ILE A 101 -2.60 9.87 17.60
C ILE A 101 -2.15 11.32 17.76
N SER A 102 -2.07 12.06 16.65
CA SER A 102 -1.82 13.50 16.68
C SER A 102 -3.06 14.25 17.20
N LYS A 103 -2.84 15.30 17.99
CA LYS A 103 -3.86 16.25 18.42
C LYS A 103 -3.74 17.61 17.75
N SER A 104 -2.64 17.84 17.04
CA SER A 104 -2.36 19.06 16.29
C SER A 104 -2.75 18.87 14.84
N ASN A 105 -3.03 19.97 14.13
CA ASN A 105 -3.24 19.96 12.67
C ASN A 105 -2.02 19.41 11.91
N ASP A 106 -0.84 19.47 12.54
CA ASP A 106 0.34 18.78 12.07
C ASP A 106 0.15 17.28 12.39
N ASN A 107 -0.01 16.45 11.37
CA ASN A 107 -0.20 14.99 11.44
C ASN A 107 0.95 14.20 12.13
N VAL A 108 1.81 14.89 12.86
CA VAL A 108 2.99 14.38 13.54
C VAL A 108 2.61 13.89 14.94
N THR A 109 2.90 12.61 15.20
CA THR A 109 2.59 11.98 16.49
C THR A 109 3.54 12.45 17.60
N CYS A 110 3.15 12.29 18.86
CA CYS A 110 4.07 12.55 19.98
C CYS A 110 5.28 11.59 19.95
N PHE A 111 5.08 10.36 19.44
CA PHE A 111 6.16 9.40 19.25
C PHE A 111 7.21 9.93 18.29
N GLU A 112 6.79 10.45 17.14
CA GLU A 112 7.69 11.01 16.14
C GLU A 112 8.39 12.28 16.65
N LYS A 113 7.65 13.21 17.27
CA LYS A 113 8.23 14.43 17.86
C LYS A 113 9.33 14.12 18.88
N PHE A 114 9.13 13.09 19.70
CA PHE A 114 10.10 12.70 20.73
C PHE A 114 11.38 12.08 20.16
N HIS A 115 11.32 11.41 19.01
CA HIS A 115 12.47 10.72 18.41
C HIS A 115 13.06 11.45 17.19
N LYS A 116 12.64 12.68 16.89
CA LYS A 116 13.16 13.46 15.75
C LYS A 116 14.66 13.74 15.84
N ASP A 117 15.18 13.94 17.06
CA ASP A 117 16.56 14.33 17.30
C ASP A 117 17.46 13.15 17.72
N TRP A 118 16.94 11.93 17.72
CA TRP A 118 17.67 10.75 18.16
C TRP A 118 18.46 10.15 16.98
N LYS A 119 19.78 10.35 16.99
CA LYS A 119 20.72 9.79 16.00
C LYS A 119 21.26 8.44 16.45
#